data_AF-X1RDH8-F1
#
_entry.id   AF-X1RDH8-F1
#
_cell.length_a   1.000
_cell.length_b   1.000
_cell.length_c   1.000
_cell.angle_alpha   90.00
_cell.angle_beta   90.00
_cell.angle_gamma   90.00
#
_symmetry.space_group_name_H-M   'P 1'
#
loop_
_entity.id
_entity.type
_entity.pdbx_description
1 polymer ?
#
loop_
_entity_poly.entity_id
_entity_poly.type
_entity_poly.pdbx_seq_one_letter_code
_entity_poly.pdbx_strand_id
1 'polypeptide(L)' 'MHFLITAGGTREYIDPVRFISNASSGRMGYALARAAQKAGHRVILISASDLQPPVGV' A
#
# COMPACT_ATOMS: atom_id res chain seq x y z
N MET A 1 5.74 16.22 -8.16
CA MET A 1 5.57 16.11 -6.69
C MET A 1 6.13 14.78 -6.21
N HIS A 2 6.35 14.63 -4.90
CA HIS A 2 6.76 13.37 -4.29
C HIS A 2 5.59 12.82 -3.47
N PHE A 3 5.15 11.60 -3.77
CA PHE A 3 4.08 10.93 -3.04
C PHE A 3 4.64 9.82 -2.18
N LEU A 4 4.23 9.81 -0.91
CA LEU A 4 4.36 8.67 -0.03
C LEU A 4 2.97 8.09 0.15
N ILE A 5 2.78 6.83 -0.25
CA ILE A 5 1.49 6.13 -0.18
C ILE A 5 1.69 4.88 0.67
N THR A 6 0.81 4.67 1.65
CA THR A 6 0.71 3.41 2.38
C THR A 6 -0.52 2.64 1.87
N ALA A 7 -0.41 1.32 1.72
CA ALA A 7 -1.49 0.49 1.21
C ALA A 7 -1.53 -0.90 1.86
N GLY A 8 -2.72 -1.38 2.20
CA GLY A 8 -2.94 -2.65 2.88
C GLY A 8 -3.42 -2.47 4.31
N GLY A 9 -3.78 -3.58 4.96
CA GLY A 9 -4.16 -3.60 6.37
C GLY A 9 -2.93 -3.58 7.28
N THR A 10 -3.11 -3.08 8.50
CA THR A 10 -2.12 -3.19 9.57
C THR A 10 -2.42 -4.42 10.41
N ARG A 11 -1.40 -4.94 11.13
CA ARG A 11 -1.57 -6.06 12.05
C ARG A 11 -1.03 -5.65 13.41
N GLU A 12 -1.94 -5.49 14.37
CA GLU A 12 -1.59 -5.24 15.77
C GLU A 12 -1.64 -6.57 16.52
N TYR A 13 -0.48 -7.11 16.87
CA TYR A 13 -0.37 -8.42 17.51
C TYR A 13 -0.86 -8.38 18.95
N ILE A 14 -1.75 -9.32 19.31
CA ILE A 14 -2.18 -9.58 20.69
C ILE A 14 -1.20 -10.57 21.34
N ASP A 15 -0.78 -11.56 20.56
CA ASP A 15 0.18 -12.60 20.89
C ASP A 15 0.88 -13.08 19.60
N PRO A 16 1.83 -14.04 19.63
CA PRO A 16 2.57 -14.46 18.44
C PRO A 16 1.72 -15.04 17.28
N VAL A 17 0.44 -15.37 17.51
CA VAL A 17 -0.44 -16.01 16.52
C VAL A 17 -1.61 -15.10 16.13
N ARG A 18 -2.22 -14.40 17.10
CA ARG A 18 -3.42 -13.59 16.90
C ARG A 18 -3.08 -12.11 16.78
N PHE A 19 -3.77 -11.42 15.88
CA PHE A 19 -3.67 -9.98 15.70
C PHE A 19 -5.03 -9.38 15.35
N ILE A 20 -5.20 -8.10 15.64
CA ILE A 20 -6.29 -7.29 15.13
C ILE A 20 -5.82 -6.68 13.81
N SER A 21 -6.65 -6.79 12.78
CA SER A 21 -6.41 -6.19 11.47
C SER A 21 -7.65 -5.48 10.98
N ASN A 22 -7.45 -4.53 10.07
CA ASN A 22 -8.53 -3.99 9.25
C ASN A 22 -8.62 -4.76 7.92
N ALA A 23 -9.77 -4.66 7.23
CA ALA A 23 -10.05 -5.38 5.98
C ALA A 23 -9.56 -4.64 4.71
N SER A 24 -8.57 -3.74 4.84
CA SER A 24 -8.04 -3.02 3.70
C SER A 24 -7.32 -3.96 2.74
N SER A 25 -7.86 -4.09 1.53
CA SER A 25 -7.23 -4.86 0.45
C SER A 25 -6.04 -4.14 -0.21
N GLY A 26 -5.74 -2.88 0.14
CA GLY A 26 -4.67 -2.09 -0.51
C GLY A 26 -4.95 -1.64 -1.96
N ARG A 27 -5.99 -2.16 -2.62
CA ARG A 27 -6.31 -1.88 -4.05
C ARG A 27 -6.39 -0.39 -4.40
N MET A 28 -7.01 0.42 -3.54
CA MET A 28 -7.11 1.87 -3.77
C MET A 28 -5.75 2.57 -3.72
N GLY A 29 -4.91 2.23 -2.73
CA GLY A 29 -3.57 2.79 -2.62
C GLY A 29 -2.69 2.44 -3.82
N TYR A 30 -2.79 1.21 -4.32
CA TYR A 30 -2.12 0.77 -5.55
C TYR A 30 -2.62 1.52 -6.80
N ALA A 31 -3.93 1.77 -6.90
CA ALA A 31 -4.50 2.55 -7.99
C ALA A 31 -4.01 4.00 -7.97
N LEU A 32 -3.95 4.62 -6.80
CA LEU A 32 -3.41 5.97 -6.61
C LEU A 32 -1.91 6.03 -6.95
N ALA A 33 -1.12 5.06 -6.49
CA ALA A 33 0.30 4.99 -6.79
C ALA A 33 0.56 4.89 -8.29
N ARG A 34 -0.20 4.05 -9.00
CA ARG A 34 -0.16 3.94 -10.46
C ARG A 34 -0.56 5.24 -11.14
N ALA A 35 -1.60 5.91 -10.66
CA ALA A 35 -2.07 7.18 -11.24
C ALA A 35 -1.04 8.30 -11.07
N ALA A 36 -0.48 8.46 -9.87
CA ALA A 36 0.55 9.45 -9.58
C ALA A 36 1.83 9.19 -10.40
N GLN A 37 2.22 7.93 -10.53
CA GLN A 37 3.38 7.55 -11.34
C GLN A 37 3.14 7.82 -12.83
N LYS A 38 1.96 7.50 -13.38
CA LYS A 38 1.56 7.84 -14.75
C LYS A 38 1.51 9.36 -15.00
N ALA A 39 1.24 10.15 -13.97
CA ALA A 39 1.29 11.60 -14.04
C ALA A 39 2.72 12.18 -13.96
N GLY A 40 3.75 11.33 -13.95
CA GLY A 40 5.16 11.75 -13.93
C GLY A 40 5.66 12.17 -12.54
N HIS A 41 5.01 11.74 -11.47
CA HIS A 41 5.44 12.01 -10.11
C HIS A 41 6.29 10.87 -9.54
N ARG A 42 7.21 11.22 -8.62
CA ARG A 42 7.96 10.23 -7.85
C ARG A 42 7.03 9.66 -6.78
N VAL A 43 6.93 8.34 -6.72
CA VAL A 43 6.08 7.64 -5.76
C VAL A 43 6.92 6.69 -4.94
N ILE A 44 6.65 6.64 -3.64
CA ILE A 44 7.12 5.59 -2.73
C ILE A 44 5.86 4.91 -2.20
N LEU A 45 5.74 3.61 -2.43
CA LEU A 45 4.64 2.79 -1.93
C LEU A 45 5.13 1.87 -0.81
N ILE A 46 4.62 2.08 0.41
CA ILE A 46 4.78 1.15 1.51
C ILE A 46 3.58 0.21 1.48
N SER A 47 3.82 -1.07 1.20
CA SER A 47 2.75 -2.07 1.05
C SER A 47 2.72 -3.09 2.18
N ALA A 48 1.52 -3.37 2.65
CA ALA A 48 1.15 -4.50 3.50
C ALA A 48 0.10 -5.40 2.78
N SER A 49 0.13 -5.41 1.45
CA SER A 49 -0.76 -6.20 0.59
C SER A 49 0.06 -7.13 -0.33
N ASP A 50 -0.53 -8.25 -0.71
CA ASP A 50 -0.01 -9.25 -1.66
C ASP A 50 -0.23 -8.87 -3.14
N LEU A 51 -0.79 -7.69 -3.40
CA LEU A 51 -0.96 -7.17 -4.75
C LEU A 51 0.39 -6.91 -5.43
N GLN A 52 0.44 -7.20 -6.73
CA GLN A 52 1.62 -6.91 -7.54
C GLN A 52 1.86 -5.39 -7.64
N PRO A 53 3.04 -4.89 -7.25
CA PRO A 53 3.35 -3.47 -7.29
C PRO A 53 3.18 -2.86 -8.69
N PRO A 54 2.72 -1.60 -8.82
CA PRO A 54 2.73 -0.90 -10.10
C PRO A 54 4.16 -0.76 -10.63
N VAL A 55 4.36 -1.00 -11.92
CA VAL A 55 5.68 -0.83 -12.57
C VAL A 55 6.18 0.59 -12.32
N GLY A 56 7.43 0.73 -11.87
CA GLY A 56 8.09 2.03 -11.67
C GLY A 56 7.65 2.80 -10.42
N VAL A 57 7.05 2.11 -9.45
CA VAL A 57 6.78 2.59 -8.07
C VAL A 57 7.62 1.77 -7.09
#